data_AF-A0A5K1JWE2-F1
#
_entry.id   AF-A0A5K1JWE2-F1
#
_cell.length_a   1.000
_cell.length_b   1.000
_cell.length_c   1.000
_cell.angle_alpha   90.00
_cell.angle_beta   90.00
_cell.angle_gamma   90.00
#
_symmetry.space_group_name_H-M   'P 1'
#
loop_
_entity.id
_entity.type
_entity.pdbx_description
1 polymer ?
#
loop_
_entity_poly.entity_id
_entity_poly.type
_entity_poly.pdbx_seq_one_letter_code
_entity_poly.pdbx_strand_id
1 'polypeptide(L)'
;MASIAKFTALSLTVLVESRRAYGWEAIGHTLDRLKLLTSTVEGDWARCPLARVQDDTDFADDGSREIATATWSILKTLLFTTLMLSQSILSAVVYIPSPQSSSAFSSSSETSSPYGMALDVLHVLSHLSFIMPQFGGVASTSDSGLPELKRAFYMALDVLSASETEADRFVEALCHAEGTAGKGKGLDVPRGLSDARKSFALACAEQLVPVLSEAVIQSRVYPLCLPHLWDPSHRETYESAHSVMLAIFASHAQNSAVRQQQPSGVGSAFAEKIVPMYARCLVENSIDDRLSTVQLCMAYAALVRSASSFGYANAAPSDAHDRGTTQADTMAWFCIELLLDAIRHVGTVPMKATLPYSSTASSSAVATSGSTPTPSEHLHRLHLTLISSVPSVPLTLLPRLLTEVKAIVLSVPLSSRERTVDRRAEEMRRELVEALFKAISQDVGDAEKDFAIEWWYENLQNLVRAETPPRHPIFDGAEATATLVEASNIVSRL
;
A
#
# COMPACT_ATOMS: atom_id res chain seq x y z
N MET A 1 -27.97 24.50 -2.40
CA MET A 1 -27.03 24.07 -1.33
C MET A 1 -25.62 24.61 -1.53
N ALA A 2 -24.98 24.40 -2.69
CA ALA A 2 -23.61 24.88 -2.95
C ALA A 2 -23.36 26.38 -2.64
N SER A 3 -24.27 27.28 -3.03
CA SER A 3 -24.13 28.72 -2.74
C SER A 3 -24.17 29.03 -1.24
N ILE A 4 -24.97 28.29 -0.47
CA ILE A 4 -25.07 28.45 0.99
C ILE A 4 -23.78 27.92 1.63
N ALA A 5 -23.33 26.73 1.23
CA ALA A 5 -22.06 26.17 1.69
C ALA A 5 -20.88 27.13 1.45
N LYS A 6 -20.81 27.71 0.25
CA LYS A 6 -19.79 28.70 -0.11
C LYS A 6 -19.90 29.97 0.73
N PHE A 7 -21.11 30.48 0.93
CA PHE A 7 -21.33 31.66 1.75
C PHE A 7 -20.93 31.41 3.21
N THR A 8 -21.30 30.26 3.79
CA THR A 8 -20.91 29.86 5.14
C THR A 8 -19.40 29.71 5.26
N ALA A 9 -18.73 29.04 4.31
CA ALA A 9 -17.28 28.90 4.27
C ALA A 9 -16.59 30.28 4.30
N LEU A 10 -16.99 31.19 3.41
CA LEU A 10 -16.44 32.55 3.35
C LEU A 10 -16.72 33.35 4.63
N SER A 11 -17.92 33.21 5.19
CA SER A 11 -18.30 33.88 6.44
C SER A 11 -17.45 33.42 7.62
N LEU A 12 -17.17 32.12 7.73
CA LEU A 12 -16.29 31.56 8.76
C LEU A 12 -14.87 32.08 8.62
N THR A 13 -14.30 32.09 7.40
CA THR A 13 -12.96 32.61 7.14
C THR A 13 -12.85 34.08 7.53
N VAL A 14 -13.79 34.93 7.07
CA VAL A 14 -13.82 36.36 7.42
C VAL A 14 -13.99 36.57 8.93
N LEU A 15 -14.79 35.74 9.60
CA LEU A 15 -15.00 35.83 11.04
C LEU A 15 -13.73 35.47 11.83
N VAL A 16 -12.99 34.43 11.42
CA VAL A 16 -11.71 34.05 12.04
C VAL A 16 -10.63 35.12 11.82
N GLU A 17 -10.59 35.73 10.64
CA GLU A 17 -9.64 36.81 10.33
C GLU A 17 -9.94 38.09 11.13
N SER A 18 -11.21 38.50 11.20
CA SER A 18 -11.62 39.76 11.82
C SER A 18 -11.82 39.68 13.34
N ARG A 19 -12.32 38.54 13.84
CA ARG A 19 -12.70 38.32 15.24
C ARG A 19 -12.30 36.91 15.69
N ARG A 20 -10.99 36.65 15.67
CA ARG A 20 -10.37 35.34 15.93
C ARG A 20 -11.05 34.48 17.00
N ALA A 21 -11.22 34.97 18.22
CA ALA A 21 -11.84 34.18 19.31
C ALA A 21 -13.25 33.68 18.93
N TYR A 22 -14.12 34.58 18.45
CA TYR A 22 -15.47 34.24 17.99
C TYR A 22 -15.46 33.37 16.72
N GLY A 23 -14.51 33.59 15.82
CA GLY A 23 -14.36 32.77 14.62
C GLY A 23 -13.99 31.33 14.92
N TRP A 24 -13.05 31.11 15.85
CA TRP A 24 -12.66 29.77 16.30
C TRP A 24 -13.81 29.04 16.99
N GLU A 25 -14.55 29.74 17.85
CA GLU A 25 -15.77 29.20 18.48
C GLU A 25 -16.84 28.84 17.44
N ALA A 26 -17.07 29.72 16.45
CA ALA A 26 -18.01 29.45 15.36
C ALA A 26 -17.59 28.26 14.48
N ILE A 27 -16.29 28.09 14.24
CA ILE A 27 -15.75 26.90 13.58
C ILE A 27 -16.06 25.65 14.40
N GLY A 28 -15.71 25.65 15.69
CA GLY A 28 -15.97 24.51 16.59
C GLY A 28 -17.45 24.11 16.57
N HIS A 29 -18.36 25.08 16.75
CA HIS A 29 -19.79 24.82 16.65
C HIS A 29 -20.25 24.31 15.28
N THR A 30 -19.64 24.79 14.19
CA THR A 30 -19.95 24.29 12.85
C THR A 30 -19.54 22.83 12.70
N LEU A 31 -18.35 22.47 13.17
CA LEU A 31 -17.85 21.10 13.13
C LEU A 31 -18.68 20.17 14.02
N ASP A 32 -19.05 20.58 15.23
CA ASP A 32 -19.96 19.82 16.10
C ASP A 32 -21.29 19.51 15.42
N ARG A 33 -21.86 20.49 14.71
CA ARG A 33 -23.12 20.32 13.97
C ARG A 33 -22.95 19.41 12.77
N LEU A 34 -21.86 19.54 12.02
CA LEU A 34 -21.54 18.63 10.92
C LEU A 34 -21.38 17.20 11.42
N LYS A 35 -20.64 16.99 12.52
CA LYS A 35 -20.40 15.68 13.13
C LYS A 35 -21.68 15.03 13.62
N LEU A 36 -22.56 15.79 14.28
CA LEU A 36 -23.88 15.30 14.69
C LEU A 36 -24.73 14.92 13.48
N LEU A 37 -24.73 15.76 12.44
CA LEU A 37 -25.50 15.50 11.22
C LEU A 37 -25.00 14.23 10.51
N THR A 38 -23.69 14.11 10.28
CA THR A 38 -23.12 12.98 9.53
C THR A 38 -23.22 11.67 10.30
N SER A 39 -23.02 11.68 11.63
CA SER A 39 -23.25 10.49 12.47
C SER A 39 -24.72 10.04 12.49
N THR A 40 -25.66 10.99 12.47
CA THR A 40 -27.10 10.66 12.36
C THR A 40 -27.39 10.02 10.99
N VAL A 41 -26.89 10.62 9.91
CA VAL A 41 -27.04 10.09 8.55
C VAL A 41 -26.43 8.70 8.40
N GLU A 42 -25.25 8.45 8.97
CA GLU A 42 -24.63 7.13 9.01
C GLU A 42 -25.51 6.12 9.77
N GLY A 43 -26.02 6.49 10.94
CA GLY A 43 -26.89 5.65 11.75
C GLY A 43 -28.22 5.31 11.05
N ASP A 44 -28.79 6.26 10.33
CA ASP A 44 -30.00 6.05 9.52
C ASP A 44 -29.69 5.20 8.28
N TRP A 45 -28.55 5.42 7.63
CA TRP A 45 -28.08 4.61 6.50
C TRP A 45 -27.88 3.15 6.91
N ALA A 46 -27.26 2.88 8.07
CA ALA A 46 -27.05 1.53 8.59
C ALA A 46 -28.36 0.73 8.77
N ARG A 47 -29.49 1.42 9.00
CA ARG A 47 -30.82 0.84 9.14
C ARG A 47 -31.61 0.82 7.83
N CYS A 48 -31.14 1.54 6.82
CA CYS A 48 -31.81 1.69 5.55
C CYS A 48 -31.65 0.40 4.71
N PRO A 49 -32.73 -0.15 4.13
CA PRO A 49 -32.65 -1.30 3.23
C PRO A 49 -31.71 -1.07 2.04
N LEU A 50 -31.60 0.18 1.57
CA LEU A 50 -30.72 0.56 0.47
C LEU A 50 -29.23 0.31 0.77
N ALA A 51 -28.83 0.29 2.05
CA ALA A 51 -27.45 0.00 2.43
C ALA A 51 -27.03 -1.46 2.18
N ARG A 52 -27.99 -2.34 1.87
CA ARG A 52 -27.76 -3.75 1.54
C ARG A 52 -27.78 -4.04 0.05
N VAL A 53 -28.21 -3.07 -0.76
CA VAL A 53 -28.25 -3.17 -2.22
C VAL A 53 -26.83 -3.00 -2.76
N GLN A 54 -26.32 -3.99 -3.50
CA GLN A 54 -25.00 -3.91 -4.12
C GLN A 54 -25.09 -3.57 -5.60
N ASP A 55 -26.08 -4.14 -6.29
CA ASP A 55 -26.25 -3.99 -7.73
C ASP A 55 -27.61 -3.41 -8.11
N ASP A 56 -27.66 -2.71 -9.26
CA ASP A 56 -28.91 -2.14 -9.82
C ASP A 56 -29.97 -3.20 -10.14
N THR A 57 -29.56 -4.47 -10.23
CA THR A 57 -30.46 -5.63 -10.43
C THR A 57 -31.17 -6.07 -9.17
N ASP A 58 -30.69 -5.66 -7.99
CA ASP A 58 -31.28 -6.03 -6.70
C ASP A 58 -32.54 -5.21 -6.36
N PHE A 59 -32.81 -4.14 -7.13
CA PHE A 59 -34.02 -3.34 -6.97
C PHE A 59 -35.25 -4.12 -7.44
N ALA A 60 -36.25 -4.23 -6.55
CA ALA A 60 -37.49 -4.95 -6.83
C ALA A 60 -38.36 -4.27 -7.91
N ASP A 61 -38.31 -2.94 -8.01
CA ASP A 61 -39.09 -2.14 -8.96
C ASP A 61 -38.40 -0.81 -9.31
N ASP A 62 -38.90 -0.13 -10.34
CA ASP A 62 -38.38 1.16 -10.80
C ASP A 62 -38.58 2.28 -9.75
N GLY A 63 -39.63 2.20 -8.92
CA GLY A 63 -39.89 3.18 -7.86
C GLY A 63 -38.80 3.18 -6.78
N SER A 64 -38.32 1.99 -6.40
CA SER A 64 -37.21 1.82 -5.47
C SER A 64 -35.91 2.41 -6.03
N ARG A 65 -35.68 2.26 -7.34
CA ARG A 65 -34.52 2.85 -8.04
C ARG A 65 -34.57 4.38 -8.06
N GLU A 66 -35.74 4.96 -8.28
CA GLU A 66 -35.94 6.42 -8.21
C GLU A 66 -35.65 6.96 -6.80
N ILE A 67 -36.15 6.29 -5.75
CA ILE A 67 -35.88 6.65 -4.35
C ILE A 67 -34.38 6.53 -4.03
N ALA A 68 -33.74 5.45 -4.48
CA ALA A 68 -32.29 5.26 -4.30
C ALA A 68 -31.50 6.39 -4.98
N THR A 69 -31.88 6.76 -6.19
CA THR A 69 -31.25 7.87 -6.95
C THR A 69 -31.41 9.20 -6.22
N ALA A 70 -32.60 9.50 -5.72
CA ALA A 70 -32.87 10.73 -4.96
C ALA A 70 -32.08 10.76 -3.65
N THR A 71 -32.06 9.64 -2.90
CA THR A 71 -31.29 9.49 -1.66
C THR A 71 -29.80 9.69 -1.92
N TRP A 72 -29.27 9.07 -2.97
CA TRP A 72 -27.88 9.24 -3.35
C TRP A 72 -27.55 10.69 -3.72
N SER A 73 -28.43 11.38 -4.44
CA SER A 73 -28.26 12.82 -4.73
C SER A 73 -28.14 13.68 -3.47
N ILE A 74 -28.92 13.37 -2.42
CA ILE A 74 -28.84 14.05 -1.12
C ILE A 74 -27.50 13.76 -0.43
N LEU A 75 -27.09 12.48 -0.38
CA LEU A 75 -25.82 12.06 0.23
C LEU A 75 -24.61 12.72 -0.45
N LYS A 76 -24.61 12.77 -1.79
CA LYS A 76 -23.59 13.50 -2.56
C LYS A 76 -23.55 14.98 -2.22
N THR A 77 -24.73 15.61 -2.14
CA THR A 77 -24.84 17.04 -1.79
C THR A 77 -24.29 17.30 -0.39
N LEU A 78 -24.56 16.41 0.57
CA LEU A 78 -24.02 16.46 1.92
C LEU A 78 -22.49 16.33 1.92
N LEU A 79 -21.94 15.35 1.20
CA LEU A 79 -20.49 15.16 1.07
C LEU A 79 -19.81 16.41 0.52
N PHE A 80 -20.26 16.94 -0.62
CA PHE A 80 -19.65 18.12 -1.23
C PHE A 80 -19.76 19.37 -0.37
N THR A 81 -20.91 19.58 0.28
CA THR A 81 -21.10 20.70 1.22
C THR A 81 -20.13 20.61 2.39
N THR A 82 -19.98 19.41 2.95
CA THR A 82 -19.06 19.13 4.05
C THR A 82 -17.62 19.38 3.64
N LEU A 83 -17.19 18.87 2.48
CA LEU A 83 -15.84 19.07 1.96
C LEU A 83 -15.50 20.55 1.77
N MET A 84 -16.42 21.34 1.19
CA MET A 84 -16.23 22.78 1.03
C MET A 84 -16.00 23.50 2.37
N LEU A 85 -16.80 23.15 3.39
CA LEU A 85 -16.67 23.74 4.72
C LEU A 85 -15.38 23.29 5.40
N SER A 86 -15.10 21.98 5.40
CA SER A 86 -13.88 21.41 5.99
C SER A 86 -12.62 22.00 5.40
N GLN A 87 -12.53 22.17 4.08
CA GLN A 87 -11.37 22.81 3.44
C GLN A 87 -11.17 24.25 3.88
N SER A 88 -12.24 25.04 3.94
CA SER A 88 -12.18 26.44 4.37
C SER A 88 -11.74 26.54 5.83
N ILE A 89 -12.30 25.67 6.69
CA ILE A 89 -11.96 25.57 8.11
C ILE A 89 -10.49 25.20 8.29
N LEU A 90 -10.05 24.10 7.69
CA LEU A 90 -8.67 23.63 7.80
C LEU A 90 -7.67 24.66 7.27
N SER A 91 -7.99 25.33 6.14
CA SER A 91 -7.17 26.42 5.63
C SER A 91 -7.07 27.57 6.65
N ALA A 92 -8.17 27.97 7.29
CA ALA A 92 -8.14 29.01 8.31
C ALA A 92 -7.32 28.59 9.53
N VAL A 93 -7.47 27.33 9.98
CA VAL A 93 -6.77 26.76 11.14
C VAL A 93 -5.26 26.65 10.93
N VAL A 94 -4.82 26.33 9.71
CA VAL A 94 -3.39 26.24 9.36
C VAL A 94 -2.72 27.62 9.36
N TYR A 95 -3.39 28.65 8.83
CA TYR A 95 -2.75 29.97 8.63
C TYR A 95 -3.00 30.97 9.76
N ILE A 96 -4.04 30.78 10.57
CA ILE A 96 -4.41 31.73 11.61
C ILE A 96 -4.08 31.12 12.97
N PRO A 97 -3.17 31.71 13.77
CA PRO A 97 -2.82 31.16 15.07
C PRO A 97 -4.04 31.02 15.97
N SER A 98 -4.13 29.93 16.74
CA SER A 98 -5.14 29.77 17.77
C SER A 98 -5.10 30.96 18.75
N PRO A 99 -6.25 31.50 19.21
CA PRO A 99 -6.29 32.54 20.22
C PRO A 99 -5.63 32.00 21.51
N GLN A 100 -4.36 32.39 21.74
CA GLN A 100 -3.61 31.97 22.91
C GLN A 100 -4.41 32.26 24.18
N SER A 101 -4.61 31.25 25.02
CA SER A 101 -5.20 31.42 26.35
C SER A 101 -4.19 32.13 27.26
N SER A 102 -4.00 33.44 27.08
CA SER A 102 -3.22 34.26 28.00
C SER A 102 -3.87 34.39 29.39
N SER A 103 -5.03 33.74 29.61
CA SER A 103 -5.74 33.64 30.87
C SER A 103 -5.33 32.36 31.60
N ALA A 104 -4.46 32.49 32.59
CA ALA A 104 -4.02 31.41 33.48
C ALA A 104 -5.12 30.84 34.40
N PHE A 105 -6.39 31.23 34.24
CA PHE A 105 -7.46 30.93 35.20
C PHE A 105 -8.78 30.42 34.60
N SER A 106 -8.86 30.16 33.30
CA SER A 106 -10.07 29.60 32.68
C SER A 106 -9.92 28.12 32.38
N SER A 107 -10.71 27.31 33.09
CA SER A 107 -10.82 25.86 32.95
C SER A 107 -11.29 25.44 31.54
N SER A 108 -10.34 24.91 30.76
CA SER A 108 -10.42 23.66 29.98
C SER A 108 -11.66 23.40 29.11
N SER A 109 -11.87 24.19 28.05
CA SER A 109 -12.51 23.64 26.85
C SER A 109 -11.40 23.23 25.87
N GLU A 110 -11.02 21.95 25.89
CA GLU A 110 -10.01 21.35 24.98
C GLU A 110 -10.40 21.46 23.49
N THR A 111 -11.63 21.86 23.19
CA THR A 111 -12.26 21.83 21.86
C THR A 111 -11.75 22.87 20.87
N SER A 112 -10.98 23.88 21.30
CA SER A 112 -10.56 25.00 20.43
C SER A 112 -9.10 24.94 19.98
N SER A 113 -8.53 23.74 19.88
CA SER A 113 -7.18 23.53 19.34
C SER A 113 -7.22 23.22 17.83
N PRO A 114 -6.16 23.54 17.06
CA PRO A 114 -6.08 23.17 15.65
C PRO A 114 -6.19 21.65 15.44
N TYR A 115 -5.61 20.87 16.35
CA TYR A 115 -5.68 19.41 16.34
C TYR A 115 -7.10 18.91 16.58
N GLY A 116 -7.83 19.50 17.53
CA GLY A 116 -9.23 19.18 17.79
C GLY A 116 -10.12 19.42 16.58
N MET A 117 -9.92 20.55 15.88
CA MET A 117 -10.67 20.85 14.66
C MET A 117 -10.33 19.90 13.51
N ALA A 118 -9.06 19.53 13.33
CA ALA A 118 -8.66 18.54 12.34
C ALA A 118 -9.25 17.15 12.65
N LEU A 119 -9.24 16.75 13.92
CA LEU A 119 -9.84 15.51 14.40
C LEU A 119 -11.36 15.48 14.17
N ASP A 120 -12.06 16.59 14.41
CA ASP A 120 -13.49 16.69 14.11
C ASP A 120 -13.78 16.60 12.62
N VAL A 121 -12.96 17.21 11.75
CA VAL A 121 -13.07 17.00 10.31
C VAL A 121 -12.88 15.52 9.94
N LEU A 122 -11.87 14.85 10.51
CA LEU A 122 -11.63 13.43 10.25
C LEU A 122 -12.79 12.55 10.75
N HIS A 123 -13.41 12.85 11.89
CA HIS A 123 -14.61 12.15 12.33
C HIS A 123 -15.81 12.38 11.42
N VAL A 124 -16.03 13.63 11.00
CA VAL A 124 -17.07 13.97 10.02
C VAL A 124 -16.88 13.16 8.73
N LEU A 125 -15.65 13.08 8.23
CA LEU A 125 -15.29 12.29 7.05
C LEU A 125 -15.45 10.78 7.30
N SER A 126 -15.10 10.28 8.48
CA SER A 126 -15.30 8.88 8.88
C SER A 126 -16.78 8.47 8.80
N HIS A 127 -17.68 9.32 9.30
CA HIS A 127 -19.13 9.09 9.21
C HIS A 127 -19.66 9.08 7.77
N LEU A 128 -18.96 9.74 6.84
CA LEU A 128 -19.29 9.78 5.41
C LEU A 128 -18.50 8.76 4.58
N SER A 129 -17.68 7.92 5.20
CA SER A 129 -16.77 6.97 4.51
C SER A 129 -17.51 6.04 3.56
N PHE A 130 -18.73 5.62 3.87
CA PHE A 130 -19.53 4.75 2.98
C PHE A 130 -19.94 5.41 1.65
N ILE A 131 -19.85 6.73 1.54
CA ILE A 131 -20.16 7.48 0.32
C ILE A 131 -18.91 7.65 -0.56
N MET A 132 -17.73 7.70 0.07
CA MET A 132 -16.47 8.08 -0.58
C MET A 132 -15.98 7.14 -1.69
N PRO A 133 -16.11 5.80 -1.60
CA PRO A 133 -15.65 4.88 -2.64
C PRO A 133 -16.20 5.20 -4.03
N GLN A 134 -17.43 5.72 -4.11
CA GLN A 134 -18.08 6.13 -5.36
C GLN A 134 -17.41 7.35 -6.04
N PHE A 135 -16.50 8.01 -5.32
CA PHE A 135 -15.70 9.14 -5.78
C PHE A 135 -14.21 8.83 -5.81
N GLY A 136 -13.86 7.54 -5.87
CA GLY A 136 -12.49 7.04 -5.82
C GLY A 136 -11.91 6.92 -4.41
N GLY A 137 -12.68 7.13 -3.35
CA GLY A 137 -12.17 7.02 -1.97
C GLY A 137 -11.07 8.04 -1.64
N VAL A 138 -10.48 7.89 -0.45
CA VAL A 138 -9.37 8.76 0.00
C VAL A 138 -8.00 8.20 -0.39
N ALA A 139 -7.88 6.88 -0.50
CA ALA A 139 -6.61 6.18 -0.74
C ALA A 139 -6.38 5.78 -2.22
N SER A 140 -7.35 6.00 -3.12
CA SER A 140 -7.13 5.63 -4.52
C SER A 140 -6.05 6.50 -5.16
N THR A 141 -5.09 5.85 -5.78
CA THR A 141 -4.07 6.46 -6.62
C THR A 141 -4.59 6.76 -8.03
N SER A 142 -5.83 6.41 -8.36
CA SER A 142 -6.43 6.75 -9.65
C SER A 142 -6.60 8.26 -9.80
N ASP A 143 -6.32 8.76 -11.00
CA ASP A 143 -6.54 10.16 -11.40
C ASP A 143 -8.01 10.58 -11.36
N SER A 144 -8.93 9.61 -11.22
CA SER A 144 -10.38 9.81 -11.15
C SER A 144 -10.90 10.24 -9.78
N GLY A 145 -10.06 10.27 -8.74
CA GLY A 145 -10.48 10.64 -7.39
C GLY A 145 -10.87 12.12 -7.26
N LEU A 146 -11.87 12.42 -6.40
CA LEU A 146 -12.28 13.80 -6.12
C LEU A 146 -11.13 14.57 -5.43
N PRO A 147 -10.49 15.56 -6.09
CA PRO A 147 -9.32 16.25 -5.52
C PRO A 147 -9.68 17.02 -4.25
N GLU A 148 -10.92 17.49 -4.13
CA GLU A 148 -11.39 18.18 -2.94
C GLU A 148 -11.44 17.27 -1.71
N LEU A 149 -11.83 16.00 -1.90
CA LEU A 149 -11.84 15.01 -0.83
C LEU A 149 -10.42 14.74 -0.35
N LYS A 150 -9.50 14.44 -1.27
CA LYS A 150 -8.09 14.21 -0.96
C LYS A 150 -7.48 15.41 -0.24
N ARG A 151 -7.73 16.63 -0.73
CA ARG A 151 -7.22 17.85 -0.09
C ARG A 151 -7.72 18.05 1.33
N ALA A 152 -9.02 17.85 1.59
CA ALA A 152 -9.57 17.98 2.94
C ALA A 152 -9.01 16.90 3.88
N PHE A 153 -8.94 15.66 3.40
CA PHE A 153 -8.44 14.51 4.14
C PHE A 153 -6.96 14.67 4.53
N TYR A 154 -6.08 14.87 3.55
CA TYR A 154 -4.64 14.99 3.81
C TYR A 154 -4.29 16.25 4.60
N MET A 155 -4.95 17.39 4.36
CA MET A 155 -4.71 18.60 5.15
C MET A 155 -5.11 18.43 6.62
N ALA A 156 -6.15 17.64 6.93
CA ALA A 156 -6.49 17.32 8.31
C ALA A 156 -5.45 16.41 8.96
N LEU A 157 -4.97 15.39 8.23
CA LEU A 157 -3.92 14.50 8.70
C LEU A 157 -2.58 15.23 8.88
N ASP A 158 -2.22 16.17 7.99
CA ASP A 158 -1.02 16.99 8.11
C ASP A 158 -1.04 17.81 9.40
N VAL A 159 -2.17 18.47 9.71
CA VAL A 159 -2.35 19.21 10.97
C VAL A 159 -2.23 18.28 12.17
N LEU A 160 -2.86 17.11 12.12
CA LEU A 160 -2.79 16.13 13.20
C LEU A 160 -1.37 15.56 13.39
N SER A 161 -0.63 15.36 12.30
CA SER A 161 0.70 14.76 12.32
C SER A 161 1.74 15.61 13.06
N ALA A 162 1.47 16.90 13.26
CA ALA A 162 2.31 17.78 14.07
C ALA A 162 2.26 17.48 15.59
N SER A 163 1.40 16.55 16.04
CA SER A 163 1.30 16.13 17.44
C SER A 163 1.19 14.61 17.56
N GLU A 164 2.29 13.95 17.95
CA GLU A 164 2.33 12.49 18.21
C GLU A 164 1.21 12.04 19.16
N THR A 165 0.97 12.77 20.24
CA THR A 165 -0.04 12.40 21.24
C THR A 165 -1.47 12.45 20.71
N GLU A 166 -1.78 13.43 19.86
CA GLU A 166 -3.12 13.55 19.26
C GLU A 166 -3.31 12.54 18.13
N ALA A 167 -2.26 12.28 17.33
CA ALA A 167 -2.25 11.23 16.32
C ALA A 167 -2.47 9.85 16.94
N ASP A 168 -1.73 9.53 18.01
CA ASP A 168 -1.89 8.29 18.78
C ASP A 168 -3.33 8.15 19.29
N ARG A 169 -3.83 9.14 20.03
CA ARG A 169 -5.20 9.14 20.59
C ARG A 169 -6.26 8.93 19.51
N PHE A 170 -6.11 9.59 18.37
CA PHE A 170 -7.03 9.47 17.24
C PHE A 170 -7.04 8.05 16.66
N VAL A 171 -5.87 7.49 16.39
CA VAL A 171 -5.74 6.14 15.83
C VAL A 171 -6.23 5.08 16.81
N GLU A 172 -5.96 5.23 18.11
CA GLU A 172 -6.53 4.35 19.14
C GLU A 172 -8.06 4.38 19.13
N ALA A 173 -8.66 5.56 19.05
CA ALA A 173 -10.11 5.73 19.01
C ALA A 173 -10.73 5.10 17.76
N LEU A 174 -10.11 5.29 16.59
CA LEU A 174 -10.54 4.64 15.34
C LEU A 174 -10.48 3.11 15.45
N CYS A 175 -9.36 2.56 15.91
CA CYS A 175 -9.19 1.12 16.05
C CYS A 175 -10.17 0.51 17.07
N HIS A 176 -10.47 1.23 18.16
CA HIS A 176 -11.44 0.80 19.16
C HIS A 176 -12.87 0.76 18.62
N ALA A 177 -13.25 1.74 17.81
CA ALA A 177 -14.57 1.79 17.19
C ALA A 177 -14.82 0.57 16.28
N GLU A 178 -13.79 0.12 15.55
CA GLU A 178 -13.90 -1.06 14.68
C GLU A 178 -13.80 -2.39 15.44
N GLY A 179 -12.97 -2.47 16.49
CA GLY A 179 -12.79 -3.69 17.28
C GLY A 179 -14.01 -4.06 18.15
N THR A 180 -14.80 -3.07 18.58
CA THR A 180 -16.00 -3.30 19.41
C THR A 180 -17.19 -3.83 18.60
N ALA A 181 -17.27 -3.50 17.31
CA ALA A 181 -18.36 -3.93 16.44
C ALA A 181 -18.43 -5.46 16.26
N GLY A 182 -17.29 -6.16 16.32
CA GLY A 182 -17.23 -7.60 16.02
C GLY A 182 -17.59 -8.56 17.15
N LYS A 183 -17.69 -8.12 18.42
CA LYS A 183 -17.81 -9.04 19.58
C LYS A 183 -19.18 -9.02 20.29
N GLY A 184 -20.08 -8.09 19.95
CA GLY A 184 -21.38 -7.95 20.61
C GLY A 184 -22.53 -8.56 19.82
N LYS A 185 -23.63 -8.95 20.50
CA LYS A 185 -24.97 -9.21 19.92
C LYS A 185 -25.62 -7.93 19.34
N GLY A 186 -24.81 -7.08 18.71
CA GLY A 186 -25.22 -5.80 18.14
C GLY A 186 -26.06 -6.00 16.88
N LEU A 187 -26.86 -4.99 16.56
CA LEU A 187 -27.54 -4.88 15.27
C LEU A 187 -26.56 -5.16 14.13
N ASP A 188 -27.01 -5.98 13.18
CA ASP A 188 -26.26 -6.44 12.02
C ASP A 188 -25.94 -5.24 11.12
N VAL A 189 -24.77 -4.60 11.33
CA VAL A 189 -24.30 -3.45 10.55
C VAL A 189 -24.04 -3.93 9.12
N PRO A 190 -24.55 -3.24 8.09
CA PRO A 190 -24.28 -3.62 6.70
C PRO A 190 -22.78 -3.76 6.44
N ARG A 191 -22.37 -4.89 5.86
CA ARG A 191 -20.96 -5.22 5.60
C ARG A 191 -20.23 -4.09 4.88
N GLY A 192 -20.85 -3.50 3.85
CA GLY A 192 -20.26 -2.39 3.09
C GLY A 192 -19.98 -1.13 3.92
N LEU A 193 -20.82 -0.83 4.93
CA LEU A 193 -20.57 0.29 5.85
C LEU A 193 -19.38 -0.01 6.78
N SER A 194 -19.33 -1.22 7.34
CA SER A 194 -18.20 -1.62 8.18
C SER A 194 -16.89 -1.64 7.40
N ASP A 195 -16.90 -2.16 6.18
CA ASP A 195 -15.70 -2.26 5.36
C ASP A 195 -15.23 -0.86 4.87
N ALA A 196 -16.14 0.05 4.52
CA ALA A 196 -15.79 1.44 4.20
C ALA A 196 -15.16 2.18 5.39
N ARG A 197 -15.65 1.97 6.61
CA ARG A 197 -15.05 2.55 7.83
C ARG A 197 -13.66 2.00 8.11
N LYS A 198 -13.46 0.69 7.94
CA LYS A 198 -12.14 0.06 8.07
C LYS A 198 -11.17 0.59 7.03
N SER A 199 -11.58 0.69 5.75
CA SER A 199 -10.76 1.31 4.70
C SER A 199 -10.36 2.73 5.08
N PHE A 200 -11.31 3.55 5.55
CA PHE A 200 -11.01 4.91 6.01
C PHE A 200 -10.03 4.93 7.19
N ALA A 201 -10.22 4.06 8.19
CA ALA A 201 -9.35 3.97 9.36
C ALA A 201 -7.93 3.54 8.97
N LEU A 202 -7.79 2.56 8.07
CA LEU A 202 -6.50 2.12 7.55
C LEU A 202 -5.82 3.22 6.74
N ALA A 203 -6.55 3.96 5.91
CA ALA A 203 -6.01 5.10 5.17
C ALA A 203 -5.50 6.21 6.11
N CYS A 204 -6.21 6.50 7.21
CA CYS A 204 -5.71 7.42 8.24
C CYS A 204 -4.44 6.88 8.91
N ALA A 205 -4.44 5.60 9.30
CA ALA A 205 -3.31 4.98 9.97
C ALA A 205 -2.06 4.99 9.07
N GLU A 206 -2.19 4.66 7.79
CA GLU A 206 -1.09 4.65 6.81
C GLU A 206 -0.32 5.97 6.81
N GLN A 207 -1.04 7.09 6.76
CA GLN A 207 -0.43 8.43 6.70
C GLN A 207 0.16 8.88 8.04
N LEU A 208 -0.37 8.39 9.16
CA LEU A 208 0.08 8.78 10.50
C LEU A 208 1.21 7.91 11.03
N VAL A 209 1.44 6.71 10.48
CA VAL A 209 2.53 5.80 10.90
C VAL A 209 3.90 6.47 11.13
N PRO A 210 4.36 7.46 10.32
CA PRO A 210 5.62 8.17 10.59
C PRO A 210 5.70 8.88 11.95
N VAL A 211 4.55 9.29 12.51
CA VAL A 211 4.47 10.07 13.76
C VAL A 211 3.85 9.30 14.93
N LEU A 212 3.33 8.08 14.69
CA LEU A 212 2.76 7.25 15.74
C LEU A 212 3.84 6.61 16.61
N SER A 213 3.51 6.40 17.88
CA SER A 213 4.37 5.63 18.77
C SER A 213 4.37 4.13 18.38
N GLU A 214 5.51 3.46 18.60
CA GLU A 214 5.65 2.03 18.33
C GLU A 214 4.62 1.20 19.13
N ALA A 215 4.26 1.67 20.32
CA ALA A 215 3.24 1.04 21.17
C ALA A 215 1.85 1.04 20.50
N VAL A 216 1.43 2.17 19.90
CA VAL A 216 0.14 2.25 19.18
C VAL A 216 0.19 1.42 17.90
N ILE A 217 1.30 1.46 17.16
CA ILE A 217 1.47 0.63 15.95
C ILE A 217 1.29 -0.86 16.30
N GLN A 218 2.01 -1.34 17.32
CA GLN A 218 1.99 -2.75 17.71
C GLN A 218 0.63 -3.19 18.30
N SER A 219 0.03 -2.37 19.16
CA SER A 219 -1.16 -2.76 19.93
C SER A 219 -2.49 -2.47 19.24
N ARG A 220 -2.53 -1.53 18.28
CA ARG A 220 -3.75 -1.08 17.61
C ARG A 220 -3.70 -1.26 16.10
N VAL A 221 -2.72 -0.64 15.43
CA VAL A 221 -2.67 -0.57 13.96
C VAL A 221 -2.44 -1.95 13.34
N TYR A 222 -1.43 -2.67 13.81
CA TYR A 222 -1.10 -3.98 13.25
C TYR A 222 -2.23 -5.02 13.43
N PRO A 223 -2.87 -5.15 14.61
CA PRO A 223 -4.06 -5.99 14.77
C PRO A 223 -5.23 -5.62 13.85
N LEU A 224 -5.39 -4.34 13.50
CA LEU A 224 -6.42 -3.90 12.55
C LEU A 224 -6.10 -4.37 11.12
N CYS A 225 -4.82 -4.37 10.73
CA CYS A 225 -4.40 -4.80 9.38
C CYS A 225 -4.49 -6.32 9.19
N LEU A 226 -4.07 -7.08 10.20
CA LEU A 226 -3.80 -8.52 10.09
C LEU A 226 -4.94 -9.36 9.45
N PRO A 227 -6.23 -9.18 9.81
CA PRO A 227 -7.31 -9.96 9.21
C PRO A 227 -7.47 -9.72 7.70
N HIS A 228 -7.05 -8.55 7.23
CA HIS A 228 -7.25 -8.10 5.86
C HIS A 228 -6.05 -8.39 4.95
N LEU A 229 -4.90 -8.81 5.48
CA LEU A 229 -3.72 -9.12 4.66
C LEU A 229 -3.86 -10.39 3.81
N TRP A 230 -4.83 -11.26 4.11
CA TRP A 230 -5.08 -12.49 3.35
C TRP A 230 -6.47 -12.56 2.72
N ASP A 231 -7.32 -11.56 2.96
CA ASP A 231 -8.71 -11.57 2.52
C ASP A 231 -8.97 -10.46 1.49
N PRO A 232 -8.95 -10.79 0.18
CA PRO A 232 -9.23 -9.82 -0.88
C PRO A 232 -10.73 -9.53 -1.07
N SER A 233 -11.62 -10.08 -0.23
CA SER A 233 -13.08 -9.95 -0.41
C SER A 233 -13.58 -8.51 -0.39
N HIS A 234 -12.87 -7.61 0.30
CA HIS A 234 -13.08 -6.17 0.18
C HIS A 234 -11.78 -5.50 -0.28
N ARG A 235 -11.69 -5.25 -1.59
CA ARG A 235 -10.46 -4.84 -2.28
C ARG A 235 -9.79 -3.62 -1.66
N GLU A 236 -10.56 -2.59 -1.34
CA GLU A 236 -10.02 -1.35 -0.78
C GLU A 236 -9.39 -1.58 0.60
N THR A 237 -10.07 -2.32 1.49
CA THR A 237 -9.54 -2.62 2.84
C THR A 237 -8.31 -3.51 2.76
N TYR A 238 -8.33 -4.49 1.85
CA TYR A 238 -7.20 -5.36 1.56
C TYR A 238 -5.96 -4.56 1.11
N GLU A 239 -6.13 -3.68 0.12
CA GLU A 239 -5.05 -2.84 -0.38
C GLU A 239 -4.55 -1.84 0.67
N SER A 240 -5.46 -1.18 1.41
CA SER A 240 -5.08 -0.27 2.50
C SER A 240 -4.31 -0.98 3.62
N ALA A 241 -4.65 -2.24 3.95
CA ALA A 241 -3.91 -2.99 4.96
C ALA A 241 -2.45 -3.26 4.52
N HIS A 242 -2.24 -3.59 3.24
CA HIS A 242 -0.90 -3.72 2.68
C HIS A 242 -0.14 -2.38 2.68
N SER A 243 -0.80 -1.28 2.30
CA SER A 243 -0.18 0.06 2.34
C SER A 243 0.26 0.45 3.74
N VAL A 244 -0.55 0.19 4.78
CA VAL A 244 -0.17 0.43 6.18
C VAL A 244 1.07 -0.37 6.57
N MET A 245 1.14 -1.65 6.20
CA MET A 245 2.32 -2.48 6.48
C MET A 245 3.59 -1.90 5.83
N LEU A 246 3.50 -1.44 4.58
CA LEU A 246 4.61 -0.78 3.90
C LEU A 246 5.00 0.54 4.56
N ALA A 247 4.03 1.33 5.02
CA ALA A 247 4.28 2.55 5.78
C ALA A 247 5.03 2.27 7.09
N ILE A 248 4.70 1.17 7.80
CA ILE A 248 5.41 0.76 9.03
C ILE A 248 6.88 0.48 8.73
N PHE A 249 7.17 -0.25 7.66
CA PHE A 249 8.54 -0.55 7.26
C PHE A 249 9.31 0.69 6.78
N ALA A 250 8.65 1.58 6.04
CA ALA A 250 9.26 2.83 5.56
C ALA A 250 9.58 3.79 6.72
N SER A 251 8.63 4.00 7.64
CA SER A 251 8.82 4.81 8.85
C SER A 251 9.96 4.28 9.72
N HIS A 252 10.03 2.96 9.92
CA HIS A 252 11.12 2.36 10.68
C HIS A 252 12.50 2.57 10.04
N ALA A 253 12.60 2.41 8.72
CA ALA A 253 13.83 2.65 7.97
C ALA A 253 14.30 4.12 8.08
N GLN A 254 13.37 5.08 7.97
CA GLN A 254 13.66 6.51 8.10
C GLN A 254 14.10 6.89 9.52
N ASN A 255 13.39 6.39 10.54
CA ASN A 255 13.68 6.69 11.94
C ASN A 255 15.02 6.10 12.40
N SER A 256 15.45 4.97 11.82
CA SER A 256 16.75 4.35 12.11
C SER A 256 17.93 5.24 11.70
N ALA A 257 17.78 6.04 10.64
CA ALA A 257 18.80 7.00 10.23
C ALA A 257 18.92 8.19 11.20
N VAL A 258 17.80 8.67 11.74
CA VAL A 258 17.75 9.83 12.64
C VAL A 258 18.19 9.47 14.07
N ARG A 259 17.83 8.28 14.55
CA ARG A 259 18.02 7.86 15.96
C ARG A 259 19.43 7.37 16.32
N GLN A 260 20.42 7.47 15.44
CA GLN A 260 21.82 7.08 15.72
C GLN A 260 22.44 7.74 16.98
N GLN A 261 21.79 8.76 17.55
CA GLN A 261 22.29 9.50 18.71
C GLN A 261 21.66 9.10 20.06
N GLN A 262 20.64 8.25 20.10
CA GLN A 262 19.98 7.87 21.36
C GLN A 262 20.15 6.38 21.69
N PRO A 263 20.75 6.04 22.85
CA PRO A 263 20.87 4.66 23.31
C PRO A 263 19.49 4.12 23.68
N SER A 264 18.82 3.52 22.70
CA SER A 264 17.52 2.88 22.88
C SER A 264 17.69 1.54 23.58
N GLY A 265 16.69 1.12 24.35
CA GLY A 265 16.72 -0.13 25.11
C GLY A 265 16.95 -1.37 24.23
N VAL A 266 17.37 -2.47 24.86
CA VAL A 266 17.94 -3.71 24.28
C VAL A 266 16.96 -4.56 23.44
N GLY A 267 15.86 -4.00 22.91
CA GLY A 267 14.85 -4.74 22.14
C GLY A 267 15.02 -4.59 20.62
N SER A 268 14.80 -5.66 19.86
CA SER A 268 14.54 -5.53 18.42
C SER A 268 13.24 -4.78 18.20
N ALA A 269 13.24 -3.87 17.22
CA ALA A 269 12.07 -3.08 16.89
C ALA A 269 10.94 -3.98 16.39
N PHE A 270 9.70 -3.53 16.60
CA PHE A 270 8.50 -4.23 16.19
C PHE A 270 8.49 -4.54 14.69
N ALA A 271 8.91 -3.60 13.84
CA ALA A 271 9.00 -3.78 12.41
C ALA A 271 9.90 -4.98 12.01
N GLU A 272 11.06 -5.14 12.65
CA GLU A 272 11.95 -6.28 12.40
C GLU A 272 11.28 -7.63 12.69
N LYS A 273 10.45 -7.68 13.75
CA LYS A 273 9.77 -8.91 14.20
C LYS A 273 8.68 -9.38 13.23
N ILE A 274 8.06 -8.46 12.49
CA ILE A 274 6.93 -8.78 11.59
C ILE A 274 7.37 -9.05 10.15
N VAL A 275 8.64 -8.80 9.78
CA VAL A 275 9.15 -9.06 8.42
C VAL A 275 8.94 -10.50 7.96
N PRO A 276 9.30 -11.55 8.74
CA PRO A 276 9.12 -12.93 8.27
C PRO A 276 7.67 -13.29 7.96
N MET A 277 6.73 -12.79 8.77
CA MET A 277 5.32 -12.97 8.52
C MET A 277 4.90 -12.26 7.23
N TYR A 278 5.28 -10.99 7.07
CA TYR A 278 4.83 -10.20 5.93
C TYR A 278 5.44 -10.65 4.60
N ALA A 279 6.70 -11.09 4.58
CA ALA A 279 7.32 -11.69 3.40
C ALA A 279 6.55 -12.93 2.94
N ARG A 280 6.18 -13.82 3.88
CA ARG A 280 5.32 -14.98 3.58
C ARG A 280 3.95 -14.57 3.08
N CYS A 281 3.34 -13.56 3.71
CA CYS A 281 2.07 -13.00 3.28
C CYS A 281 2.12 -12.53 1.82
N LEU A 282 3.16 -11.79 1.40
CA LEU A 282 3.29 -11.35 0.00
C LEU A 282 3.44 -12.52 -0.98
N VAL A 283 4.23 -13.54 -0.62
CA VAL A 283 4.36 -14.76 -1.43
C VAL A 283 3.01 -15.50 -1.55
N GLU A 284 2.26 -15.66 -0.46
CA GLU A 284 0.93 -16.28 -0.51
C GLU A 284 -0.08 -15.44 -1.30
N ASN A 285 0.09 -14.13 -1.31
CA ASN A 285 -0.73 -13.19 -2.08
C ASN A 285 -0.27 -12.99 -3.53
N SER A 286 0.72 -13.76 -4.00
CA SER A 286 1.20 -13.71 -5.39
C SER A 286 0.33 -14.50 -6.38
N ILE A 287 -0.66 -15.26 -5.88
CA ILE A 287 -1.64 -15.95 -6.72
C ILE A 287 -2.62 -14.95 -7.36
N ASP A 288 -3.44 -15.45 -8.28
CA ASP A 288 -4.42 -14.62 -8.98
C ASP A 288 -5.53 -14.07 -8.08
N ASP A 289 -6.15 -12.99 -8.56
CA ASP A 289 -7.20 -12.20 -7.90
C ASP A 289 -6.78 -11.52 -6.57
N ARG A 290 -5.50 -11.62 -6.19
CA ARG A 290 -4.90 -10.96 -5.03
C ARG A 290 -4.08 -9.73 -5.46
N LEU A 291 -2.84 -9.56 -4.98
CA LEU A 291 -2.01 -8.44 -5.44
C LEU A 291 -1.79 -8.56 -6.95
N SER A 292 -1.87 -7.44 -7.68
CA SER A 292 -1.40 -7.44 -9.06
C SER A 292 0.12 -7.64 -9.12
N THR A 293 0.66 -8.04 -10.26
CA THR A 293 2.12 -8.20 -10.43
C THR A 293 2.87 -6.92 -10.05
N VAL A 294 2.37 -5.77 -10.47
CA VAL A 294 2.98 -4.47 -10.14
C VAL A 294 2.95 -4.21 -8.63
N GLN A 295 1.80 -4.42 -7.98
CA GLN A 295 1.66 -4.25 -6.52
C GLN A 295 2.59 -5.19 -5.75
N LEU A 296 2.69 -6.46 -6.17
CA LEU A 296 3.58 -7.45 -5.57
C LEU A 296 5.05 -7.04 -5.71
N CYS A 297 5.48 -6.68 -6.92
CA CYS A 297 6.85 -6.21 -7.20
C CYS A 297 7.21 -5.00 -6.33
N MET A 298 6.32 -4.01 -6.23
CA MET A 298 6.53 -2.82 -5.41
C MET A 298 6.58 -3.14 -3.92
N ALA A 299 5.61 -3.92 -3.41
CA ALA A 299 5.53 -4.27 -2.00
C ALA A 299 6.72 -5.11 -1.54
N TYR A 300 7.15 -6.09 -2.34
CA TYR A 300 8.29 -6.95 -2.00
C TYR A 300 9.61 -6.18 -2.05
N ALA A 301 9.81 -5.35 -3.07
CA ALA A 301 11.00 -4.50 -3.17
C ALA A 301 11.08 -3.50 -1.99
N ALA A 302 9.96 -2.88 -1.62
CA ALA A 302 9.88 -2.00 -0.45
C ALA A 302 10.21 -2.74 0.85
N LEU A 303 9.69 -3.96 1.04
CA LEU A 303 10.01 -4.81 2.19
C LEU A 303 11.50 -5.15 2.25
N VAL A 304 12.10 -5.57 1.13
CA VAL A 304 13.54 -5.89 1.05
C VAL A 304 14.37 -4.65 1.36
N ARG A 305 14.02 -3.48 0.79
CA ARG A 305 14.71 -2.21 1.05
C ARG A 305 14.69 -1.84 2.52
N SER A 306 13.55 -1.97 3.18
CA SER A 306 13.44 -1.71 4.61
C SER A 306 14.22 -2.74 5.43
N ALA A 307 14.18 -4.02 5.07
CA ALA A 307 14.97 -5.06 5.72
C ALA A 307 16.48 -4.80 5.63
N SER A 308 16.95 -4.31 4.48
CA SER A 308 18.34 -3.88 4.25
C SER A 308 18.77 -2.67 5.10
N SER A 309 17.84 -1.98 5.75
CA SER A 309 18.12 -0.83 6.63
C SER A 309 18.11 -1.17 8.13
N PHE A 310 17.76 -2.41 8.49
CA PHE A 310 17.70 -2.83 9.90
C PHE A 310 19.11 -3.00 10.49
N GLY A 311 19.25 -2.89 11.82
CA GLY A 311 20.53 -3.16 12.49
C GLY A 311 21.57 -2.01 12.48
N TYR A 312 21.44 -0.99 11.64
CA TYR A 312 22.34 0.18 11.67
C TYR A 312 22.22 1.01 12.96
N ALA A 313 21.07 0.98 13.64
CA ALA A 313 20.82 1.80 14.83
C ALA A 313 21.54 1.31 16.10
N ASN A 314 21.90 0.02 16.18
CA ASN A 314 22.40 -0.60 17.42
C ASN A 314 23.91 -0.82 17.45
N ALA A 315 24.63 -0.52 16.37
CA ALA A 315 26.06 -0.78 16.29
C ALA A 315 26.85 0.35 16.99
N ALA A 316 27.60 0.01 18.06
CA ALA A 316 28.47 0.96 18.73
C ALA A 316 29.54 1.49 17.75
N PRO A 317 29.92 2.78 17.81
CA PRO A 317 30.83 3.40 16.84
C PRO A 317 32.17 2.67 16.65
N SER A 318 32.64 1.96 17.67
CA SER A 318 33.92 1.23 17.64
C SER A 318 33.88 -0.10 16.89
N ASP A 319 32.70 -0.73 16.75
CA ASP A 319 32.50 -2.03 16.08
C ASP A 319 31.54 -1.91 14.87
N ALA A 320 31.23 -0.68 14.45
CA ALA A 320 30.11 -0.38 13.57
C ALA A 320 30.23 -0.92 12.15
N HIS A 321 31.44 -1.13 11.64
CA HIS A 321 31.63 -1.54 10.25
C HIS A 321 31.36 -3.03 9.97
N ASP A 322 31.58 -3.92 10.93
CA ASP A 322 31.53 -5.36 10.66
C ASP A 322 30.24 -6.03 11.18
N ARG A 323 29.72 -5.57 12.33
CA ARG A 323 28.61 -6.28 13.01
C ARG A 323 27.21 -5.85 12.56
N GLY A 324 27.00 -4.55 12.29
CA GLY A 324 25.67 -4.02 11.94
C GLY A 324 25.22 -4.40 10.53
N THR A 325 26.16 -4.37 9.58
CA THR A 325 25.97 -4.79 8.19
C THR A 325 25.49 -6.25 8.09
N THR A 326 26.06 -7.13 8.92
CA THR A 326 25.70 -8.55 8.93
C THR A 326 24.22 -8.79 9.26
N GLN A 327 23.61 -8.04 10.19
CA GLN A 327 22.21 -8.25 10.58
C GLN A 327 21.24 -7.75 9.48
N ALA A 328 21.49 -6.56 8.94
CA ALA A 328 20.71 -5.99 7.84
C ALA A 328 20.70 -6.94 6.63
N ASP A 329 21.89 -7.38 6.25
CA ASP A 329 22.11 -8.30 5.14
C ASP A 329 21.40 -9.63 5.39
N THR A 330 21.44 -10.15 6.63
CA THR A 330 20.75 -11.38 6.99
C THR A 330 19.24 -11.27 6.80
N MET A 331 18.61 -10.15 7.20
CA MET A 331 17.16 -9.99 7.07
C MET A 331 16.74 -9.74 5.62
N ALA A 332 17.47 -8.91 4.88
CA ALA A 332 17.23 -8.69 3.46
C ALA A 332 17.36 -10.00 2.67
N TRP A 333 18.43 -10.76 2.95
CA TRP A 333 18.67 -12.05 2.32
C TRP A 333 17.62 -13.09 2.71
N PHE A 334 17.14 -13.10 3.96
CA PHE A 334 16.01 -13.94 4.37
C PHE A 334 14.77 -13.71 3.49
N CYS A 335 14.43 -12.45 3.19
CA CYS A 335 13.34 -12.13 2.27
C CYS A 335 13.61 -12.67 0.87
N ILE A 336 14.85 -12.58 0.36
CA ILE A 336 15.22 -13.13 -0.95
C ILE A 336 15.12 -14.66 -0.97
N GLU A 337 15.62 -15.35 0.05
CA GLU A 337 15.56 -16.81 0.16
C GLU A 337 14.11 -17.31 0.18
N LEU A 338 13.23 -16.64 0.93
CA LEU A 338 11.82 -17.01 0.99
C LEU A 338 11.13 -16.90 -0.38
N LEU A 339 11.50 -15.89 -1.19
CA LEU A 339 11.01 -15.75 -2.57
C LEU A 339 11.60 -16.80 -3.52
N LEU A 340 12.91 -17.08 -3.41
CA LEU A 340 13.58 -18.12 -4.20
C LEU A 340 13.00 -19.50 -3.90
N ASP A 341 12.71 -19.80 -2.64
CA ASP A 341 12.06 -21.03 -2.25
C ASP A 341 10.67 -21.12 -2.88
N ALA A 342 9.86 -20.05 -2.84
CA ALA A 342 8.56 -20.04 -3.51
C ALA A 342 8.67 -20.34 -5.02
N ILE A 343 9.63 -19.73 -5.71
CA ILE A 343 9.93 -19.98 -7.14
C ILE A 343 10.25 -21.46 -7.38
N ARG A 344 11.12 -22.06 -6.56
CA ARG A 344 11.51 -23.47 -6.67
C ARG A 344 10.34 -24.41 -6.39
N HIS A 345 9.48 -24.09 -5.43
CA HIS A 345 8.31 -24.92 -5.10
C HIS A 345 7.27 -24.89 -6.24
N VAL A 346 6.97 -23.72 -6.80
CA VAL A 346 6.04 -23.59 -7.95
C VAL A 346 6.58 -24.33 -9.19
N GLY A 347 7.90 -24.33 -9.41
CA GLY A 347 8.52 -25.02 -10.53
C GLY A 347 8.61 -26.56 -10.39
N THR A 348 8.61 -27.10 -9.17
CA THR A 348 8.89 -28.54 -8.92
C THR A 348 7.65 -29.41 -8.71
N VAL A 349 6.48 -28.83 -8.37
CA VAL A 349 5.27 -29.62 -8.12
C VAL A 349 4.52 -29.85 -9.44
N PRO A 350 4.64 -31.03 -10.09
CA PRO A 350 3.70 -31.40 -11.15
C PRO A 350 2.31 -31.48 -10.52
N MET A 351 1.40 -30.60 -10.94
CA MET A 351 0.05 -30.49 -10.39
C MET A 351 -0.73 -31.81 -10.55
N LYS A 352 -0.56 -32.72 -9.60
CA LYS A 352 -1.54 -33.76 -9.29
C LYS A 352 -2.30 -33.26 -8.07
N ALA A 353 -3.44 -32.64 -8.34
CA ALA A 353 -4.34 -31.98 -7.39
C ALA A 353 -4.45 -32.73 -6.05
N THR A 354 -3.73 -32.26 -5.03
CA THR A 354 -3.93 -32.69 -3.64
C THR A 354 -3.36 -31.64 -2.70
N LEU A 355 -4.04 -30.49 -2.57
CA LEU A 355 -3.90 -29.64 -1.38
C LEU A 355 -5.04 -29.97 -0.41
N PRO A 356 -4.76 -30.45 0.81
CA PRO A 356 -5.78 -30.91 1.76
C PRO A 356 -6.42 -29.79 2.62
N TYR A 357 -6.35 -28.52 2.22
CA TYR A 357 -6.83 -27.41 3.07
C TYR A 357 -7.83 -26.43 2.43
N SER A 358 -8.42 -26.77 1.28
CA SER A 358 -9.59 -26.03 0.79
C SER A 358 -10.86 -26.67 1.34
N SER A 359 -11.25 -26.20 2.53
CA SER A 359 -12.46 -26.64 3.22
C SER A 359 -13.70 -26.22 2.41
N THR A 360 -14.47 -27.23 2.01
CA THR A 360 -15.86 -27.22 1.55
C THR A 360 -16.62 -25.89 1.66
N ALA A 361 -16.79 -25.22 0.52
CA ALA A 361 -17.95 -24.36 0.29
C ALA A 361 -18.53 -24.72 -1.09
N SER A 362 -19.61 -25.51 -1.05
CA SER A 362 -20.46 -25.81 -2.19
C SER A 362 -21.27 -24.57 -2.54
N SER A 363 -20.90 -23.87 -3.61
CA SER A 363 -21.76 -22.85 -4.20
C SER A 363 -21.72 -22.94 -5.72
N SER A 364 -22.92 -23.10 -6.29
CA SER A 364 -23.25 -23.25 -7.70
C SER A 364 -22.44 -22.36 -8.64
N ALA A 365 -21.88 -23.01 -9.64
CA ALA A 365 -21.17 -22.42 -10.76
C ALA A 365 -22.11 -21.60 -11.65
N VAL A 366 -22.03 -20.28 -11.57
CA VAL A 366 -22.27 -19.41 -12.71
C VAL A 366 -20.93 -19.28 -13.43
N ALA A 367 -20.87 -19.81 -14.65
CA ALA A 367 -19.68 -19.84 -15.48
C ALA A 367 -19.35 -18.44 -16.03
N THR A 368 -18.77 -17.57 -15.20
CA THR A 368 -17.97 -16.46 -15.69
C THR A 368 -16.62 -17.01 -16.13
N SER A 369 -16.32 -16.85 -17.41
CA SER A 369 -15.11 -17.30 -18.11
C SER A 369 -13.87 -16.53 -17.65
N GLY A 370 -13.55 -16.57 -16.36
CA GLY A 370 -12.27 -16.14 -15.81
C GLY A 370 -11.24 -17.22 -16.11
N SER A 371 -10.30 -16.94 -17.00
CA SER A 371 -9.17 -17.83 -17.25
C SER A 371 -8.34 -17.95 -15.97
N THR A 372 -8.42 -19.08 -15.29
CA THR A 372 -7.51 -19.37 -14.18
C THR A 372 -6.07 -19.30 -14.70
N PRO A 373 -5.15 -18.67 -13.95
CA PRO A 373 -3.76 -18.51 -14.38
C PRO A 373 -3.16 -19.86 -14.67
N THR A 374 -2.42 -19.93 -15.76
CA THR A 374 -1.53 -21.07 -15.96
C THR A 374 -0.43 -21.02 -14.89
N PRO A 375 0.03 -22.14 -14.32
CA PRO A 375 1.13 -22.16 -13.35
C PRO A 375 2.40 -21.43 -13.82
N SER A 376 2.60 -21.35 -15.13
CA SER A 376 3.63 -20.55 -15.78
C SER A 376 3.50 -19.04 -15.54
N GLU A 377 2.28 -18.50 -15.47
CA GLU A 377 2.05 -17.07 -15.18
C GLU A 377 2.40 -16.74 -13.74
N HIS A 378 1.98 -17.58 -12.79
CA HIS A 378 2.32 -17.39 -11.38
C HIS A 378 3.83 -17.41 -11.16
N LEU A 379 4.53 -18.39 -11.77
CA LEU A 379 5.99 -18.46 -11.73
C LEU A 379 6.65 -17.21 -12.33
N HIS A 380 6.16 -16.75 -13.49
CA HIS A 380 6.66 -15.54 -14.15
C HIS A 380 6.49 -14.28 -13.29
N ARG A 381 5.35 -14.16 -12.60
CA ARG A 381 5.09 -13.06 -11.64
C ARG A 381 6.09 -13.07 -10.48
N LEU A 382 6.43 -14.24 -9.94
CA LEU A 382 7.46 -14.37 -8.90
C LEU A 382 8.85 -14.02 -9.42
N HIS A 383 9.20 -14.41 -10.66
CA HIS A 383 10.46 -14.01 -11.29
C HIS A 383 10.59 -12.49 -11.42
N LEU A 384 9.54 -11.81 -11.90
CA LEU A 384 9.50 -10.35 -11.98
C LEU A 384 9.65 -9.70 -10.60
N THR A 385 9.05 -10.28 -9.57
CA THR A 385 9.15 -9.80 -8.17
C THR A 385 10.58 -9.93 -7.62
N LEU A 386 11.29 -11.00 -7.98
CA LEU A 386 12.69 -11.17 -7.61
C LEU A 386 13.56 -10.11 -8.30
N ILE A 387 13.34 -9.88 -9.60
CA ILE A 387 14.04 -8.86 -10.38
C ILE A 387 13.78 -7.46 -9.81
N SER A 388 12.55 -7.13 -9.43
CA SER A 388 12.23 -5.82 -8.84
C SER A 388 12.88 -5.59 -7.48
N SER A 389 13.38 -6.64 -6.84
CA SER A 389 14.11 -6.55 -5.56
C SER A 389 15.60 -6.24 -5.72
N VAL A 390 16.16 -6.36 -6.94
CA VAL A 390 17.57 -6.04 -7.26
C VAL A 390 18.01 -4.65 -6.77
N PRO A 391 17.29 -3.55 -7.04
CA PRO A 391 17.69 -2.21 -6.58
C PRO A 391 17.46 -1.97 -5.08
N SER A 392 17.02 -2.99 -4.33
CA SER A 392 16.68 -2.89 -2.92
C SER A 392 17.64 -3.64 -1.99
N VAL A 393 18.62 -4.37 -2.56
CA VAL A 393 19.66 -5.06 -1.79
C VAL A 393 20.96 -4.25 -1.78
N PRO A 394 21.75 -4.31 -0.68
CA PRO A 394 23.05 -3.66 -0.60
C PRO A 394 24.09 -4.35 -1.49
N LEU A 395 25.19 -3.63 -1.80
CA LEU A 395 26.31 -4.12 -2.62
C LEU A 395 26.86 -5.49 -2.15
N THR A 396 26.84 -5.79 -0.85
CA THR A 396 27.30 -7.06 -0.28
C THR A 396 26.46 -8.27 -0.74
N LEU A 397 25.17 -8.07 -0.99
CA LEU A 397 24.23 -9.12 -1.42
C LEU A 397 23.99 -9.11 -2.93
N LEU A 398 24.21 -7.98 -3.59
CA LEU A 398 23.92 -7.78 -5.02
C LEU A 398 24.57 -8.82 -5.95
N PRO A 399 25.87 -9.18 -5.83
CA PRO A 399 26.48 -10.22 -6.67
C PRO A 399 25.77 -11.58 -6.59
N ARG A 400 25.37 -11.96 -5.37
CA ARG A 400 24.68 -13.23 -5.10
C ARG A 400 23.28 -13.21 -5.71
N LEU A 401 22.51 -12.13 -5.51
CA LEU A 401 21.18 -12.00 -6.08
C LEU A 401 21.22 -12.00 -7.63
N LEU A 402 22.15 -11.27 -8.25
CA LEU A 402 22.27 -11.24 -9.71
C LEU A 402 22.61 -12.61 -10.30
N THR A 403 23.38 -13.44 -9.58
CA THR A 403 23.66 -14.82 -9.99
C THR A 403 22.40 -15.68 -9.98
N GLU A 404 21.56 -15.58 -8.95
CA GLU A 404 20.27 -16.29 -8.88
C GLU A 404 19.31 -15.80 -9.98
N VAL A 405 19.21 -14.48 -10.20
CA VAL A 405 18.39 -13.90 -11.26
C VAL A 405 18.84 -14.40 -12.64
N LYS A 406 20.15 -14.39 -12.92
CA LYS A 406 20.69 -14.95 -14.17
C LYS A 406 20.31 -16.41 -14.34
N ALA A 407 20.48 -17.24 -13.30
CA ALA A 407 20.12 -18.65 -13.36
C ALA A 407 18.63 -18.85 -13.70
N ILE A 408 17.74 -18.05 -13.10
CA ILE A 408 16.30 -18.06 -13.37
C ILE A 408 16.00 -17.66 -14.82
N VAL A 409 16.54 -16.55 -15.31
CA VAL A 409 16.33 -16.09 -16.70
C VAL A 409 16.81 -17.14 -17.71
N LEU A 410 17.95 -17.79 -17.44
CA LEU A 410 18.50 -18.84 -18.29
C LEU A 410 17.70 -20.16 -18.21
N SER A 411 16.98 -20.40 -17.11
CA SER A 411 16.14 -21.59 -16.96
C SER A 411 14.87 -21.55 -17.81
N VAL A 412 14.42 -20.36 -18.23
CA VAL A 412 13.27 -20.22 -19.14
C VAL A 412 13.69 -20.71 -20.53
N PRO A 413 13.09 -21.81 -21.02
CA PRO A 413 13.54 -22.48 -22.24
C PRO A 413 13.39 -21.55 -23.44
N LEU A 414 14.47 -21.43 -24.19
CA LEU A 414 14.46 -20.82 -25.51
C LEU A 414 14.07 -21.88 -26.52
N SER A 415 13.22 -21.49 -27.46
CA SER A 415 12.69 -22.44 -28.42
C SER A 415 13.79 -22.95 -29.32
N SER A 416 14.00 -24.26 -29.31
CA SER A 416 14.87 -24.90 -30.29
C SER A 416 14.22 -24.78 -31.67
N ARG A 417 15.00 -24.35 -32.66
CA ARG A 417 14.65 -24.06 -34.06
C ARG A 417 13.86 -25.15 -34.83
N GLU A 418 13.66 -26.33 -34.24
CA GLU A 418 13.10 -27.52 -34.90
C GLU A 418 11.66 -27.92 -34.46
N ARG A 419 11.00 -27.22 -33.52
CA ARG A 419 9.61 -27.55 -33.13
C ARG A 419 8.72 -26.33 -33.00
N THR A 420 7.44 -26.51 -33.28
CA THR A 420 6.34 -25.55 -33.04
C THR A 420 6.49 -24.92 -31.66
N VAL A 421 7.03 -23.72 -31.68
CA VAL A 421 7.57 -22.96 -30.56
C VAL A 421 6.45 -22.50 -29.63
N ASP A 422 6.68 -22.63 -28.32
CA ASP A 422 5.90 -21.94 -27.30
C ASP A 422 6.33 -20.47 -27.27
N ARG A 423 5.80 -19.68 -28.22
CA ARG A 423 6.05 -18.24 -28.38
C ARG A 423 5.93 -17.47 -27.05
N ARG A 424 5.09 -17.97 -26.14
CA ARG A 424 4.90 -17.40 -24.81
C ARG A 424 6.16 -17.47 -23.94
N ALA A 425 6.92 -18.56 -23.99
CA ALA A 425 8.14 -18.71 -23.21
C ALA A 425 9.23 -17.70 -23.63
N GLU A 426 9.32 -17.43 -24.94
CA GLU A 426 10.22 -16.40 -25.47
C GLU A 426 9.80 -15.00 -25.06
N GLU A 427 8.49 -14.70 -25.08
CA GLU A 427 7.94 -13.43 -24.63
C GLU A 427 8.19 -13.23 -23.11
N MET A 428 7.96 -14.25 -22.28
CA MET A 428 8.26 -14.21 -20.85
C MET A 428 9.74 -13.96 -20.58
N ARG A 429 10.65 -14.70 -21.25
CA ARG A 429 12.09 -14.49 -21.07
C ARG A 429 12.51 -13.08 -21.46
N ARG A 430 11.98 -12.57 -22.58
CA ARG A 430 12.25 -11.20 -23.05
C ARG A 430 11.83 -10.18 -22.01
N GLU A 431 10.63 -10.32 -21.47
CA GLU A 431 10.11 -9.44 -20.42
C GLU A 431 11.00 -9.46 -19.16
N LEU A 432 11.49 -10.63 -18.74
CA LEU A 432 12.44 -10.72 -17.62
C LEU A 432 13.77 -10.00 -17.89
N VAL A 433 14.32 -10.14 -19.10
CA VAL A 433 15.56 -9.46 -19.51
C VAL A 433 15.37 -7.94 -19.55
N GLU A 434 14.24 -7.48 -20.11
CA GLU A 434 13.86 -6.06 -20.15
C GLU A 434 13.67 -5.48 -18.75
N ALA A 435 12.97 -6.20 -17.87
CA ALA A 435 12.77 -5.80 -16.48
C ALA A 435 14.11 -5.73 -15.71
N LEU A 436 15.00 -6.69 -15.92
CA LEU A 436 16.32 -6.71 -15.29
C LEU A 436 17.20 -5.55 -15.76
N PHE A 437 17.21 -5.28 -17.07
CA PHE A 437 17.94 -4.14 -17.62
C PHE A 437 17.42 -2.83 -17.04
N LYS A 438 16.09 -2.65 -16.99
CA LYS A 438 15.46 -1.48 -16.40
C LYS A 438 15.88 -1.30 -14.93
N ALA A 439 15.77 -2.36 -14.13
CA ALA A 439 16.15 -2.33 -12.72
C ALA A 439 17.61 -1.90 -12.53
N ILE A 440 18.54 -2.48 -13.29
CA ILE A 440 19.98 -2.16 -13.22
C ILE A 440 20.28 -0.72 -13.68
N SER A 441 19.69 -0.29 -14.79
CA SER A 441 20.03 0.99 -15.42
C SER A 441 19.38 2.21 -14.75
N GLN A 442 18.14 2.05 -14.25
CA GLN A 442 17.30 3.14 -13.76
C GLN A 442 17.18 3.17 -12.23
N ASP A 443 17.08 2.00 -11.59
CA ASP A 443 16.61 1.93 -10.19
C ASP A 443 17.72 1.63 -9.17
N VAL A 444 18.86 1.07 -9.61
CA VAL A 444 20.03 0.81 -8.74
C VAL A 444 20.71 2.13 -8.35
N GLY A 445 21.03 2.28 -7.06
CA GLY A 445 21.72 3.44 -6.51
C GLY A 445 23.16 3.59 -7.01
N ASP A 446 23.70 4.81 -6.96
CA ASP A 446 25.01 5.13 -7.55
C ASP A 446 26.16 4.26 -7.01
N ALA A 447 26.12 3.86 -5.74
CA ALA A 447 27.16 3.03 -5.13
C ALA A 447 27.20 1.61 -5.71
N GLU A 448 26.05 1.05 -6.05
CA GLU A 448 25.89 -0.28 -6.63
C GLU A 448 25.95 -0.27 -8.17
N LYS A 449 25.72 0.90 -8.78
CA LYS A 449 25.49 1.04 -10.23
C LYS A 449 26.67 0.61 -11.08
N ASP A 450 27.89 0.98 -10.69
CA ASP A 450 29.11 0.62 -11.42
C ASP A 450 29.25 -0.91 -11.52
N PHE A 451 29.10 -1.60 -10.38
CA PHE A 451 29.13 -3.05 -10.30
C PHE A 451 28.00 -3.70 -11.13
N ALA A 452 26.77 -3.20 -11.00
CA ALA A 452 25.62 -3.77 -11.69
C ALA A 452 25.71 -3.62 -13.22
N ILE A 453 26.23 -2.50 -13.70
CA ILE A 453 26.45 -2.24 -15.13
C ILE A 453 27.58 -3.12 -15.68
N GLU A 454 28.71 -3.23 -14.97
CA GLU A 454 29.80 -4.14 -15.36
C GLU A 454 29.29 -5.57 -15.46
N TRP A 455 28.58 -6.04 -14.44
CA TRP A 455 27.94 -7.36 -14.43
C TRP A 455 26.98 -7.54 -15.61
N TRP A 456 26.19 -6.53 -15.95
CA TRP A 456 25.27 -6.59 -17.09
C TRP A 456 26.02 -6.84 -18.41
N TYR A 457 27.10 -6.10 -18.67
CA TYR A 457 27.88 -6.25 -19.91
C TYR A 457 28.58 -7.61 -20.01
N GLU A 458 29.10 -8.14 -18.91
CA GLU A 458 29.70 -9.48 -18.87
C GLU A 458 28.67 -10.58 -19.18
N ASN A 459 27.40 -10.36 -18.84
CA ASN A 459 26.35 -11.37 -18.93
C ASN A 459 25.37 -11.16 -20.10
N LEU A 460 25.43 -10.01 -20.78
CA LEU A 460 24.50 -9.59 -21.83
C LEU A 460 24.35 -10.64 -22.93
N GLN A 461 25.47 -11.23 -23.39
CA GLN A 461 25.43 -12.24 -24.44
C GLN A 461 24.64 -13.48 -24.01
N ASN A 462 24.83 -13.95 -22.77
CA ASN A 462 24.12 -15.13 -22.25
C ASN A 462 22.63 -14.85 -22.03
N LEU A 463 22.29 -13.64 -21.58
CA LEU A 463 20.91 -13.26 -21.29
C LEU A 463 20.11 -13.09 -22.59
N VAL A 464 20.66 -12.39 -23.58
CA VAL A 464 20.00 -12.07 -24.85
C VAL A 464 20.10 -13.21 -25.86
N ARG A 465 21.25 -13.87 -25.98
CA ARG A 465 21.42 -14.92 -26.98
C ARG A 465 21.00 -16.27 -26.45
N ALA A 466 20.14 -16.91 -27.23
CA ALA A 466 19.95 -18.34 -27.23
C ALA A 466 21.12 -19.08 -27.86
N GLU A 467 22.35 -18.83 -27.42
CA GLU A 467 23.44 -19.69 -27.87
C GLU A 467 23.23 -21.05 -27.20
N THR A 468 22.66 -21.99 -27.96
CA THR A 468 22.83 -23.42 -27.70
C THR A 468 24.30 -23.60 -27.35
N PRO A 469 24.63 -24.23 -26.20
CA PRO A 469 26.01 -24.43 -25.81
C PRO A 469 26.76 -24.98 -27.01
N PRO A 470 27.96 -24.45 -27.33
CA PRO A 470 28.68 -24.86 -28.52
C PRO A 470 28.75 -26.38 -28.51
N ARG A 471 28.06 -27.01 -29.45
CA ARG A 471 28.19 -28.46 -29.65
C ARG A 471 29.69 -28.66 -29.83
N HIS A 472 30.26 -29.43 -28.92
CA HIS A 472 31.68 -29.77 -28.93
C HIS A 472 32.07 -30.06 -30.38
N PRO A 473 33.05 -29.36 -30.98
CA PRO A 473 33.39 -29.57 -32.37
C PRO A 473 33.97 -30.97 -32.49
N ILE A 474 33.12 -31.94 -32.80
CA ILE A 474 33.55 -33.13 -33.51
C ILE A 474 33.84 -32.60 -34.91
N PHE A 475 35.13 -32.29 -35.12
CA PHE A 475 35.82 -32.21 -36.40
C PHE A 475 34.91 -32.24 -37.63
N ASP A 476 34.52 -31.07 -38.12
CA ASP A 476 34.32 -30.87 -39.55
C ASP A 476 34.84 -29.47 -39.89
N GLY A 477 35.99 -29.45 -40.57
CA GLY A 477 36.66 -28.24 -40.98
C GLY A 477 35.95 -27.60 -42.15
N ALA A 478 35.34 -26.44 -41.92
CA ALA A 478 35.06 -25.46 -42.95
C ALA A 478 34.96 -24.06 -42.31
N GLU A 479 35.78 -23.14 -42.81
CA GLU A 479 35.81 -21.72 -42.43
C GLU A 479 34.44 -21.06 -42.66
N ALA A 480 33.92 -20.39 -41.63
CA ALA A 480 32.77 -19.48 -41.77
C ALA A 480 33.04 -18.18 -41.00
N THR A 481 33.53 -17.19 -41.74
CA THR A 481 33.53 -15.77 -41.38
C THR A 481 32.14 -15.19 -41.67
N ALA A 482 31.37 -14.86 -40.63
CA ALA A 482 30.44 -13.72 -40.53
C ALA A 482 29.29 -14.01 -39.56
N THR A 483 29.22 -13.26 -38.44
CA THR A 483 27.96 -12.80 -37.81
C THR A 483 28.29 -11.91 -36.62
N LEU A 484 28.37 -10.60 -36.83
CA LEU A 484 28.55 -9.59 -35.76
C LEU A 484 27.53 -8.43 -35.87
N VAL A 485 26.56 -8.51 -36.78
CA VAL A 485 25.68 -7.37 -37.14
C VAL A 485 24.38 -7.31 -36.31
N GLU A 486 23.90 -8.40 -35.71
CA GLU A 486 22.61 -8.40 -35.00
C GLU A 486 22.63 -7.85 -33.56
N ALA A 487 23.78 -7.77 -32.91
CA ALA A 487 23.86 -7.28 -31.52
C ALA A 487 23.55 -5.77 -31.38
N SER A 488 23.76 -4.99 -32.46
CA SER A 488 23.60 -3.53 -32.43
C SER A 488 22.12 -3.08 -32.41
N ASN A 489 21.21 -3.87 -32.99
CA ASN A 489 19.79 -3.49 -33.10
C ASN A 489 18.98 -3.65 -31.82
N ILE A 490 19.44 -4.45 -30.85
CA ILE A 490 18.76 -4.63 -29.56
C ILE A 490 19.11 -3.48 -28.61
N VAL A 491 20.38 -3.04 -28.60
CA VAL A 491 20.85 -1.90 -27.79
C VAL A 491 20.27 -0.56 -28.29
N SER A 492 19.82 -0.45 -29.54
CA SER A 492 19.14 0.76 -30.02
C SER A 492 17.63 0.78 -29.69
N ARG A 493 17.07 -0.31 -29.16
CA ARG A 493 15.64 -0.46 -28.84
C ARG A 493 15.35 -0.55 -27.35
N LEU A 494 16.33 -0.94 -26.55
CA LEU A 494 16.37 -0.82 -25.08
C LEU A 494 17.00 0.51 -24.70
#